data_AF-W0TYI4-F1
#
_entry.id   AF-W0TYI4-F1
#
_cell.length_a   1.000
_cell.length_b   1.000
_cell.length_c   1.000
_cell.angle_alpha   90.00
_cell.angle_beta   90.00
_cell.angle_gamma   90.00
#
_symmetry.space_group_name_H-M   'P 1'
#
loop_
_entity.id
_entity.type
_entity.pdbx_description
1 polymer ?
#
loop_
_entity_poly.entity_id
_entity_poly.type
_entity_poly.pdbx_seq_one_letter_code
_entity_poly.pdbx_strand_id
1 'polypeptide(L)'
;ESDITKERIQKILATGANVILTTGGIDDMCLKYFVEAGAMAVRRVLKRDLKCVAKASGASILSTLANLEGEETFEVTMLGQAEEVVQERICDDELILIKNTKARTSASIILRGANDFMCDEMERSLHDALCVVKRVLESKSVVPGGGAVEAALSIYLENYATSMGSREQLAIAEFARSLLVIPNTLAVNAAQDSTDLVAKLRAFHNEAQVNPERKNLKWIGLDLVHGKPRDNKQA
;
A
#
# COMPACT_ATOMS: atom_id res chain seq x y z
N GLU A 1 43.12 -14.67 -0.36
CA GLU A 1 41.75 -14.11 -0.32
C GLU A 1 41.48 -13.19 -1.51
N SER A 2 42.35 -12.22 -1.80
CA SER A 2 42.20 -11.27 -2.92
C SER A 2 42.08 -11.91 -4.30
N ASP A 3 42.75 -13.05 -4.54
CA ASP A 3 42.66 -13.75 -5.82
C ASP A 3 41.33 -14.49 -6.01
N ILE A 4 40.76 -15.01 -4.91
CA ILE A 4 39.48 -15.75 -4.92
C ILE A 4 38.33 -14.78 -5.21
N THR A 5 38.34 -13.59 -4.59
CA THR A 5 37.32 -12.57 -4.85
C THR A 5 37.40 -12.05 -6.29
N LYS A 6 38.61 -11.86 -6.81
CA LYS A 6 38.82 -11.49 -8.21
C LYS A 6 38.25 -12.52 -9.18
N GLU A 7 38.53 -13.81 -8.96
CA GLU A 7 38.01 -14.89 -9.81
C GLU A 7 36.47 -14.91 -9.81
N ARG A 8 35.85 -14.77 -8.64
CA ARG A 8 34.39 -14.68 -8.50
C ARG A 8 33.79 -13.50 -9.26
N ILE A 9 34.42 -12.32 -9.18
CA ILE A 9 33.98 -11.12 -9.90
C ILE A 9 34.10 -11.32 -11.41
N GLN A 10 35.20 -11.92 -11.87
CA GLN A 10 35.39 -12.23 -13.29
C GLN A 10 34.33 -13.20 -13.82
N LYS A 11 33.93 -14.22 -13.04
CA LYS A 11 32.82 -15.12 -13.40
C LYS A 11 31.49 -14.38 -13.55
N ILE A 12 31.19 -13.44 -12.65
CA ILE A 12 29.97 -12.61 -12.75
C ILE A 12 30.02 -11.72 -14.00
N LEU A 13 31.13 -11.02 -14.21
CA LEU A 13 31.31 -10.12 -15.37
C LEU A 13 31.28 -10.88 -16.70
N ALA A 14 31.84 -12.10 -16.75
CA ALA A 14 31.83 -12.95 -17.94
C ALA A 14 30.42 -13.33 -18.39
N THR A 15 29.41 -13.29 -17.51
CA THR A 15 28.01 -13.51 -17.88
C THR A 15 27.34 -12.31 -18.56
N GLY A 16 28.01 -11.16 -18.64
CA GLY A 16 27.44 -9.92 -19.18
C GLY A 16 26.62 -9.12 -18.17
N ALA A 17 26.92 -9.25 -16.88
CA ALA A 17 26.26 -8.49 -15.82
C ALA A 17 26.72 -7.02 -15.82
N ASN A 18 25.82 -6.10 -16.16
CA ASN A 18 26.12 -4.66 -16.21
C ASN A 18 25.85 -3.95 -14.87
N VAL A 19 24.94 -4.48 -14.05
CA VAL A 19 24.54 -3.90 -12.75
C VAL A 19 24.54 -5.01 -11.70
N ILE A 20 25.34 -4.83 -10.65
CA ILE A 20 25.51 -5.76 -9.54
C ILE A 20 24.96 -5.12 -8.27
N LEU A 21 23.97 -5.77 -7.66
CA LEU A 21 23.38 -5.35 -6.39
C LEU A 21 23.81 -6.32 -5.29
N THR A 22 24.48 -5.83 -4.26
CA THR A 22 24.98 -6.65 -3.14
C THR A 22 24.40 -6.18 -1.81
N THR A 23 23.94 -7.11 -0.97
CA THR A 23 23.46 -6.78 0.39
C THR A 23 24.59 -6.46 1.36
N GLY A 24 25.77 -7.05 1.14
CA GLY A 24 26.97 -6.81 1.92
C GLY A 24 27.75 -5.57 1.49
N GLY A 25 28.86 -5.34 2.16
CA GLY A 25 29.89 -4.41 1.68
C GLY A 25 30.61 -4.98 0.46
N ILE A 26 31.18 -4.09 -0.34
CA ILE A 26 32.11 -4.42 -1.42
C ILE A 26 33.44 -3.78 -1.03
N ASP A 27 34.53 -4.56 -1.13
CA ASP A 27 35.89 -4.10 -0.88
C ASP A 27 36.36 -3.16 -2.00
N ASP A 28 37.22 -2.20 -1.69
CA ASP A 28 37.63 -1.14 -2.62
C ASP A 28 38.42 -1.71 -3.81
N MET A 29 39.21 -2.77 -3.58
CA MET A 29 39.90 -3.51 -4.66
C MET A 29 38.92 -4.17 -5.62
N CYS A 30 37.77 -4.65 -5.12
CA CYS A 30 36.74 -5.27 -5.94
C CYS A 30 35.97 -4.23 -6.77
N LEU A 31 35.72 -3.04 -6.20
CA LEU A 31 35.08 -1.93 -6.91
C LEU A 31 35.89 -1.51 -8.15
N LYS A 32 37.23 -1.50 -8.05
CA LYS A 32 38.09 -1.18 -9.19
C LYS A 32 37.85 -2.11 -10.39
N TYR A 33 37.69 -3.41 -10.15
CA TYR A 33 37.41 -4.37 -11.23
C TYR A 33 36.06 -4.13 -11.91
N PHE A 34 35.04 -3.74 -11.14
CA PHE A 34 33.73 -3.38 -11.71
C PHE A 34 33.82 -2.10 -12.56
N VAL A 35 34.54 -1.08 -12.09
CA VAL A 35 34.74 0.17 -12.84
C VAL A 35 35.53 -0.05 -14.13
N GLU A 36 36.61 -0.86 -14.09
CA GLU A 36 37.40 -1.21 -15.27
C GLU A 36 36.60 -1.99 -16.31
N ALA A 37 35.66 -2.83 -15.86
CA ALA A 37 34.75 -3.57 -16.73
C ALA A 37 33.53 -2.76 -17.20
N GLY A 38 33.35 -1.52 -16.73
CA GLY A 38 32.19 -0.69 -17.03
C GLY A 38 30.88 -1.17 -16.40
N ALA A 39 30.95 -1.94 -15.32
CA ALA A 39 29.79 -2.44 -14.59
C ALA A 39 29.50 -1.60 -13.34
N MET A 40 28.22 -1.31 -13.08
CA MET A 40 27.78 -0.60 -11.88
C MET A 40 27.68 -1.57 -10.71
N ALA A 41 28.36 -1.28 -9.60
CA ALA A 41 28.30 -2.09 -8.39
C ALA A 41 27.71 -1.30 -7.21
N VAL A 42 26.65 -1.82 -6.61
CA VAL A 42 25.94 -1.19 -5.49
C VAL A 42 26.11 -2.03 -4.23
N ARG A 43 26.67 -1.41 -3.20
CA ARG A 43 26.92 -2.04 -1.89
C ARG A 43 25.78 -1.73 -0.90
N ARG A 44 25.60 -2.61 0.09
CA ARG A 44 24.67 -2.43 1.22
C ARG A 44 23.23 -2.14 0.80
N VAL A 45 22.75 -2.81 -0.25
CA VAL A 45 21.36 -2.70 -0.69
C VAL A 45 20.43 -3.34 0.34
N LEU A 46 19.32 -2.67 0.65
CA LEU A 46 18.30 -3.20 1.54
C LEU A 46 17.73 -4.52 1.00
N LYS A 47 17.71 -5.56 1.85
CA LYS A 47 17.26 -6.91 1.47
C LYS A 47 15.79 -6.93 1.03
N ARG A 48 14.95 -6.02 1.54
CA ARG A 48 13.54 -5.88 1.13
C ARG A 48 13.44 -5.45 -0.34
N ASP A 49 14.24 -4.46 -0.73
CA ASP A 49 14.22 -3.88 -2.07
C ASP A 49 14.87 -4.82 -3.08
N LEU A 50 15.96 -5.50 -2.68
CA LEU A 50 16.59 -6.52 -3.52
C LEU A 50 15.62 -7.65 -3.90
N LYS A 51 14.78 -8.11 -2.94
CA LYS A 51 13.72 -9.11 -3.22
C LYS A 51 12.66 -8.58 -4.18
N CYS A 52 12.29 -7.32 -4.08
CA CYS A 52 11.32 -6.70 -4.99
C CYS A 52 11.90 -6.55 -6.40
N VAL A 53 13.12 -6.01 -6.52
CA VAL A 53 13.84 -5.85 -7.79
C VAL A 53 14.06 -7.19 -8.45
N ALA A 54 14.51 -8.22 -7.72
CA ALA A 54 14.71 -9.56 -8.26
C ALA A 54 13.42 -10.15 -8.84
N LYS A 55 12.29 -10.03 -8.12
CA LYS A 55 10.99 -10.47 -8.62
C LYS A 55 10.49 -9.67 -9.83
N ALA A 56 10.80 -8.37 -9.89
CA ALA A 56 10.39 -7.49 -10.98
C ALA A 56 11.20 -7.72 -12.25
N SER A 57 12.53 -7.88 -12.12
CA SER A 57 13.47 -8.10 -13.22
C SER A 57 13.57 -9.57 -13.66
N GLY A 58 13.11 -10.51 -12.82
CA GLY A 58 13.25 -11.95 -13.03
C GLY A 58 14.60 -12.51 -12.57
N ALA A 59 15.40 -11.73 -11.86
CA ALA A 59 16.67 -12.19 -11.30
C ALA A 59 16.47 -13.17 -10.14
N SER A 60 17.47 -14.03 -9.93
CA SER A 60 17.54 -14.91 -8.77
C SER A 60 18.57 -14.38 -7.77
N ILE A 61 18.16 -14.22 -6.51
CA ILE A 61 19.09 -13.79 -5.46
C ILE A 61 19.93 -14.99 -5.03
N LEU A 62 21.24 -14.89 -5.23
CA LEU A 62 22.20 -15.91 -4.80
C LEU A 62 22.78 -15.59 -3.42
N SER A 63 22.80 -16.59 -2.54
CA SER A 63 23.53 -16.53 -1.26
C SER A 63 24.97 -17.01 -1.39
N THR A 64 25.22 -17.94 -2.32
CA THR A 64 26.54 -18.51 -2.63
C THR A 64 26.66 -18.67 -4.15
N LEU A 65 27.90 -18.66 -4.65
CA LEU A 65 28.23 -18.94 -6.05
C LEU A 65 28.46 -20.44 -6.31
N ALA A 66 28.41 -21.27 -5.27
CA ALA A 66 28.62 -22.70 -5.42
C ALA A 66 27.37 -23.40 -5.97
N ASN A 67 27.55 -24.23 -7.00
CA ASN A 67 26.54 -25.13 -7.53
C ASN A 67 26.47 -26.43 -6.70
N LEU A 68 25.49 -27.29 -7.03
CA LEU A 68 25.31 -28.61 -6.37
C LEU A 68 26.55 -29.53 -6.52
N GLU A 69 27.35 -29.31 -7.55
CA GLU A 69 28.58 -30.05 -7.84
C GLU A 69 29.81 -29.49 -7.08
N GLY A 70 29.62 -28.41 -6.31
CA GLY A 70 30.69 -27.78 -5.53
C GLY A 70 31.54 -26.79 -6.33
N GLU A 71 31.31 -26.64 -7.63
CA GLU A 71 31.99 -25.64 -8.47
C GLU A 71 31.34 -24.26 -8.33
N GLU A 72 32.18 -23.22 -8.28
CA GLU A 72 31.70 -21.84 -8.26
C GLU A 72 31.42 -21.36 -9.69
N THR A 73 30.14 -21.24 -10.05
CA THR A 73 29.72 -20.69 -11.34
C THR A 73 28.59 -19.68 -11.16
N PHE A 74 28.48 -18.75 -12.10
CA PHE A 74 27.38 -17.81 -12.16
C PHE A 74 26.69 -18.01 -13.50
N GLU A 75 25.41 -18.38 -13.47
CA GLU A 75 24.66 -18.66 -14.69
C GLU A 75 23.93 -17.41 -15.20
N VAL A 76 23.83 -17.29 -16.53
CA VAL A 76 23.09 -16.21 -17.20
C VAL A 76 21.60 -16.23 -16.83
N THR A 77 21.05 -17.40 -16.50
CA THR A 77 19.67 -17.59 -16.04
C THR A 77 19.35 -16.83 -14.75
N MET A 78 20.37 -16.49 -13.96
CA MET A 78 20.21 -15.78 -12.69
C MET A 78 20.10 -14.25 -12.88
N LEU A 79 20.43 -13.74 -14.07
CA LEU A 79 20.40 -12.32 -14.37
C LEU A 79 18.97 -11.81 -14.59
N GLY A 80 18.69 -10.65 -13.99
CA GLY A 80 17.47 -9.91 -14.26
C GLY A 80 17.58 -9.06 -15.51
N GLN A 81 16.42 -8.73 -16.11
CA GLN A 81 16.34 -7.83 -17.25
C GLN A 81 15.53 -6.58 -16.92
N ALA A 82 16.11 -5.43 -17.23
CA ALA A 82 15.49 -4.11 -17.18
C ALA A 82 15.88 -3.34 -18.44
N GLU A 83 15.00 -2.47 -18.93
CA GLU A 83 15.27 -1.64 -20.11
C GLU A 83 16.35 -0.61 -19.82
N GLU A 84 16.26 0.02 -18.65
CA GLU A 84 17.12 1.14 -18.29
C GLU A 84 17.46 1.11 -16.80
N VAL A 85 18.73 1.34 -16.48
CA VAL A 85 19.20 1.58 -15.11
C VAL A 85 19.97 2.89 -15.10
N VAL A 86 19.41 3.90 -14.45
CA VAL A 86 19.99 5.25 -14.36
C VAL A 86 20.26 5.63 -12.93
N GLN A 87 21.34 6.38 -12.73
CA GLN A 87 21.59 7.09 -11.49
C GLN A 87 21.12 8.53 -11.70
N GLU A 88 20.07 8.90 -10.98
CA GLU A 88 19.52 10.26 -11.02
C GLU A 88 19.69 10.89 -9.63
N ARG A 89 20.17 12.13 -9.62
CA ARG A 89 20.18 12.94 -8.39
C ARG A 89 18.79 13.55 -8.20
N ILE A 90 18.12 13.14 -7.14
CA ILE A 90 16.80 13.63 -6.76
C ILE A 90 16.95 14.28 -5.38
N CYS A 91 16.68 15.59 -5.33
CA CYS A 91 17.01 16.41 -4.16
C CYS A 91 18.53 16.39 -3.90
N ASP A 92 18.94 16.01 -2.69
CA ASP A 92 20.36 15.90 -2.31
C ASP A 92 20.90 14.46 -2.38
N ASP A 93 20.04 13.49 -2.67
CA ASP A 93 20.40 12.08 -2.75
C ASP A 93 20.57 11.60 -4.19
N GLU A 94 21.52 10.71 -4.40
CA GLU A 94 21.69 9.99 -5.66
C GLU A 94 20.97 8.64 -5.58
N LEU A 95 19.95 8.48 -6.41
CA LEU A 95 19.12 7.29 -6.45
C LEU A 95 19.39 6.51 -7.73
N ILE A 96 19.41 5.19 -7.60
CA ILE A 96 19.50 4.27 -8.74
C ILE A 96 18.08 3.85 -9.10
N LEU A 97 17.61 4.30 -10.26
CA LEU A 97 16.30 3.98 -10.80
C LEU A 97 16.42 2.86 -11.81
N ILE A 98 15.82 1.72 -11.48
CA ILE A 98 15.68 0.58 -12.39
C ILE A 98 14.30 0.69 -13.04
N LYS A 99 14.26 1.13 -14.30
CA LYS A 99 13.02 1.40 -15.05
C LYS A 99 12.72 0.22 -15.99
N ASN A 100 11.42 -0.04 -16.18
CA ASN A 100 10.89 -1.05 -17.11
C ASN A 100 11.54 -2.43 -16.97
N THR A 101 11.27 -3.09 -15.85
CA THR A 101 11.66 -4.47 -15.59
C THR A 101 10.83 -5.47 -16.40
N LYS A 102 11.47 -6.53 -16.91
CA LYS A 102 10.84 -7.43 -17.90
C LYS A 102 9.84 -8.43 -17.33
N ALA A 103 10.11 -8.99 -16.14
CA ALA A 103 9.31 -10.10 -15.63
C ALA A 103 7.94 -9.64 -15.10
N ARG A 104 7.91 -8.52 -14.38
CA ARG A 104 6.69 -7.84 -13.95
C ARG A 104 6.87 -6.34 -14.01
N THR A 105 5.82 -5.64 -14.40
CA THR A 105 5.74 -4.19 -14.24
C THR A 105 5.71 -3.87 -12.75
N SER A 106 6.68 -3.10 -12.28
CA SER A 106 6.75 -2.59 -10.92
C SER A 106 6.81 -1.07 -10.92
N ALA A 107 6.25 -0.45 -9.88
CA ALA A 107 6.33 0.99 -9.67
C ALA A 107 6.88 1.26 -8.27
N SER A 108 7.57 2.39 -8.14
CA SER A 108 8.03 2.96 -6.87
C SER A 108 7.61 4.42 -6.81
N ILE A 109 7.31 4.92 -5.61
CA ILE A 109 6.86 6.29 -5.38
C ILE A 109 7.91 6.97 -4.49
N ILE A 110 8.44 8.09 -4.95
CA ILE A 110 9.39 8.91 -4.18
C ILE A 110 8.59 10.03 -3.52
N LEU A 111 8.50 10.00 -2.20
CA LEU A 111 7.86 11.05 -1.42
C LEU A 111 8.82 12.21 -1.22
N ARG A 112 8.29 13.43 -1.30
CA ARG A 112 9.03 14.66 -1.01
C ARG A 112 8.24 15.48 -0.01
N GLY A 113 8.85 15.76 1.13
CA GLY A 113 8.29 16.59 2.20
C GLY A 113 9.31 17.61 2.67
N ALA A 114 8.87 18.56 3.51
CA ALA A 114 9.76 19.59 4.03
C ALA A 114 10.78 19.03 5.05
N ASN A 115 10.32 18.10 5.90
CA ASN A 115 11.10 17.47 6.97
C ASN A 115 10.80 15.96 7.02
N ASP A 116 11.72 15.17 7.58
CA ASP A 116 11.58 13.71 7.72
C ASP A 116 10.28 13.30 8.42
N PHE A 117 9.89 14.01 9.49
CA PHE A 117 8.64 13.74 10.21
C PHE A 117 7.39 13.89 9.33
N MET A 118 7.39 14.82 8.37
CA MET A 118 6.29 14.94 7.41
C MET A 118 6.32 13.81 6.39
N CYS A 119 7.51 13.43 5.92
CA CYS A 119 7.67 12.30 5.01
C CYS A 119 7.19 10.99 5.64
N ASP A 120 7.48 10.75 6.92
CA ASP A 120 7.02 9.57 7.66
C ASP A 120 5.49 9.49 7.74
N GLU A 121 4.83 10.63 7.98
CA GLU A 121 3.36 10.69 8.01
C GLU A 121 2.74 10.52 6.62
N MET A 122 3.39 11.07 5.60
CA MET A 122 3.00 10.86 4.19
C MET A 122 3.16 9.40 3.77
N GLU A 123 4.22 8.71 4.20
CA GLU A 123 4.44 7.29 3.94
C GLU A 123 3.31 6.45 4.54
N ARG A 124 2.96 6.69 5.80
CA ARG A 124 1.86 6.00 6.49
C ARG A 124 0.53 6.24 5.78
N SER A 125 0.21 7.50 5.48
CA SER A 125 -1.02 7.88 4.78
C SER A 125 -1.14 7.23 3.40
N LEU A 126 -0.03 7.20 2.63
CA LEU A 126 0.01 6.56 1.33
C LEU A 126 -0.14 5.03 1.44
N HIS A 127 0.51 4.42 2.43
CA HIS A 127 0.39 2.99 2.69
C HIS A 127 -1.05 2.58 2.99
N ASP A 128 -1.76 3.35 3.82
CA ASP A 128 -3.15 3.10 4.15
C ASP A 128 -4.05 3.22 2.91
N ALA A 129 -3.84 4.26 2.08
CA ALA A 129 -4.57 4.44 0.83
C ALA A 129 -4.37 3.25 -0.14
N LEU A 130 -3.13 2.80 -0.32
CA LEU A 130 -2.81 1.64 -1.17
C LEU A 130 -3.43 0.35 -0.63
N CYS A 131 -3.44 0.17 0.69
CA CYS A 131 -4.10 -0.96 1.34
C CYS A 131 -5.61 -0.97 1.08
N VAL A 132 -6.29 0.18 1.17
CA VAL A 132 -7.73 0.28 0.87
C VAL A 132 -8.00 -0.10 -0.58
N VAL A 133 -7.26 0.47 -1.54
CA VAL A 133 -7.44 0.15 -2.98
C VAL A 133 -7.20 -1.34 -3.23
N LYS A 134 -6.16 -1.92 -2.63
CA LYS A 134 -5.88 -3.36 -2.72
C LYS A 134 -7.07 -4.19 -2.23
N ARG A 135 -7.66 -3.86 -1.08
CA ARG A 135 -8.81 -4.58 -0.53
C ARG A 135 -10.05 -4.48 -1.41
N VAL A 136 -10.28 -3.32 -2.02
CA VAL A 136 -11.37 -3.10 -2.98
C VAL A 136 -11.17 -3.92 -4.26
N LEU A 137 -9.93 -4.09 -4.72
CA LEU A 137 -9.65 -4.93 -5.89
C LEU A 137 -9.71 -6.44 -5.58
N GLU A 138 -9.31 -6.84 -4.38
CA GLU A 138 -9.39 -8.24 -3.92
C GLU A 138 -10.85 -8.67 -3.65
N SER A 139 -11.64 -7.82 -3.01
CA SER A 139 -13.05 -8.06 -2.68
C SER A 139 -13.97 -7.21 -3.55
N LYS A 140 -14.79 -7.86 -4.39
CA LYS A 140 -15.78 -7.18 -5.24
C LYS A 140 -16.97 -6.57 -4.47
N SER A 141 -17.04 -6.79 -3.15
CA SER A 141 -18.08 -6.26 -2.28
C SER A 141 -17.54 -5.11 -1.45
N VAL A 142 -18.15 -3.93 -1.60
CA VAL A 142 -17.80 -2.70 -0.89
C VAL A 142 -19.04 -2.05 -0.30
N VAL A 143 -18.85 -1.25 0.76
CA VAL A 143 -19.90 -0.49 1.46
C VAL A 143 -19.51 0.98 1.53
N PRO A 144 -20.48 1.91 1.57
CA PRO A 144 -20.19 3.35 1.67
C PRO A 144 -19.59 3.70 3.04
N GLY A 145 -18.67 4.65 3.07
CA GLY A 145 -18.11 5.20 4.32
C GLY A 145 -18.90 6.38 4.89
N GLY A 146 -18.29 7.12 5.81
CA GLY A 146 -18.83 8.39 6.34
C GLY A 146 -20.03 8.24 7.28
N GLY A 147 -20.10 7.16 8.06
CA GLY A 147 -21.20 6.92 8.99
C GLY A 147 -22.48 6.36 8.36
N ALA A 148 -22.48 6.12 7.03
CA ALA A 148 -23.64 5.62 6.30
C ALA A 148 -24.07 4.22 6.76
N VAL A 149 -23.10 3.32 6.97
CA VAL A 149 -23.35 1.94 7.38
C VAL A 149 -23.89 1.90 8.80
N GLU A 150 -23.30 2.67 9.71
CA GLU A 150 -23.69 2.76 11.10
C GLU A 150 -25.12 3.29 11.24
N ALA A 151 -25.47 4.34 10.48
CA ALA A 151 -26.83 4.89 10.49
C ALA A 151 -27.86 3.92 9.88
N ALA A 152 -27.52 3.25 8.78
CA ALA A 152 -28.39 2.25 8.17
C ALA A 152 -28.66 1.07 9.11
N LEU A 153 -27.61 0.54 9.75
CA LEU A 153 -27.70 -0.54 10.72
C LEU A 153 -28.48 -0.12 11.97
N SER A 154 -28.29 1.11 12.45
CA SER A 154 -29.04 1.66 13.58
C SER A 154 -30.55 1.60 13.34
N ILE A 155 -31.03 2.15 12.21
CA ILE A 155 -32.46 2.12 11.87
C ILE A 155 -32.96 0.69 11.63
N TYR A 156 -32.17 -0.14 10.96
CA TYR A 156 -32.55 -1.53 10.69
C TYR A 156 -32.74 -2.31 12.00
N LEU A 157 -31.81 -2.17 12.94
CA LEU A 157 -31.84 -2.87 14.21
C LEU A 157 -32.91 -2.34 15.15
N GLU A 158 -33.22 -1.04 15.14
CA GLU A 158 -34.36 -0.47 15.88
C GLU A 158 -35.70 -1.07 15.38
N ASN A 159 -35.89 -1.16 14.06
CA ASN A 159 -37.06 -1.79 13.47
C ASN A 159 -37.12 -3.28 13.79
N TYR A 160 -35.97 -3.98 13.68
CA TYR A 160 -35.85 -5.39 14.02
C TYR A 160 -36.13 -5.66 15.51
N ALA A 161 -35.67 -4.79 16.41
CA ALA A 161 -35.92 -4.91 17.83
C ALA A 161 -37.43 -4.95 18.13
N THR A 162 -38.25 -4.19 17.39
CA THR A 162 -39.71 -4.17 17.56
C THR A 162 -40.38 -5.49 17.15
N SER A 163 -39.74 -6.29 16.29
CA SER A 163 -40.20 -7.65 15.98
C SER A 163 -39.93 -8.66 17.11
N MET A 164 -39.08 -8.30 18.08
CA MET A 164 -38.75 -9.11 19.25
C MET A 164 -39.55 -8.61 20.46
N GLY A 165 -40.34 -9.47 21.09
CA GLY A 165 -41.28 -9.07 22.15
C GLY A 165 -40.75 -9.15 23.60
N SER A 166 -39.47 -9.44 23.80
CA SER A 166 -38.91 -9.81 25.11
C SER A 166 -37.88 -8.79 25.62
N ARG A 167 -37.18 -9.15 26.71
CA ARG A 167 -36.04 -8.39 27.26
C ARG A 167 -34.92 -8.13 26.25
N GLU A 168 -34.81 -8.96 25.22
CA GLU A 168 -33.82 -8.83 24.15
C GLU A 168 -34.03 -7.58 23.29
N GLN A 169 -35.27 -7.09 23.18
CA GLN A 169 -35.58 -5.85 22.45
C GLN A 169 -34.74 -4.67 22.95
N LEU A 170 -34.63 -4.51 24.26
CA LEU A 170 -33.87 -3.41 24.88
C LEU A 170 -32.38 -3.51 24.55
N ALA A 171 -31.82 -4.73 24.54
CA ALA A 171 -30.42 -4.94 24.20
C ALA A 171 -30.13 -4.58 22.74
N ILE A 172 -31.01 -4.98 21.81
CA ILE A 172 -30.87 -4.65 20.39
C ILE A 172 -31.01 -3.15 20.14
N ALA A 173 -31.98 -2.50 20.80
CA ALA A 173 -32.20 -1.06 20.68
C ALA A 173 -30.99 -0.24 21.19
N GLU A 174 -30.42 -0.61 22.34
CA GLU A 174 -29.22 0.06 22.85
C GLU A 174 -27.99 -0.20 21.97
N PHE A 175 -27.84 -1.40 21.41
CA PHE A 175 -26.80 -1.68 20.43
C PHE A 175 -26.96 -0.82 19.18
N ALA A 176 -28.17 -0.70 18.63
CA ALA A 176 -28.46 0.16 17.49
C ALA A 176 -28.12 1.64 17.77
N ARG A 177 -28.40 2.12 18.99
CA ARG A 177 -28.06 3.49 19.41
C ARG A 177 -26.56 3.69 19.54
N SER A 178 -25.83 2.70 20.05
CA SER A 178 -24.38 2.77 20.23
C SER A 178 -23.61 2.95 18.92
N LEU A 179 -24.12 2.41 17.80
CA LEU A 179 -23.52 2.56 16.48
C LEU A 179 -23.46 4.03 16.03
N LEU A 180 -24.41 4.87 16.49
CA LEU A 180 -24.45 6.29 16.15
C LEU A 180 -23.32 7.09 16.80
N VAL A 181 -22.51 6.50 17.69
CA VAL A 181 -21.35 7.19 18.25
C VAL A 181 -20.38 7.61 17.14
N ILE A 182 -20.13 6.75 16.15
CA ILE A 182 -19.16 7.02 15.06
C ILE A 182 -19.53 8.27 14.24
N PRO A 183 -20.74 8.39 13.65
CA PRO A 183 -21.10 9.60 12.91
C PRO A 183 -21.18 10.84 13.81
N ASN A 184 -21.54 10.69 15.09
CA ASN A 184 -21.51 11.81 16.04
C ASN A 184 -20.09 12.33 16.26
N THR A 185 -19.12 11.45 16.56
CA THR A 185 -17.73 11.87 16.78
C THR A 185 -17.11 12.46 15.52
N LEU A 186 -17.43 11.92 14.34
CA LEU A 186 -17.00 12.47 13.06
C LEU A 186 -17.50 13.90 12.85
N ALA A 187 -18.77 14.17 13.13
CA ALA A 187 -19.35 15.51 13.02
C ALA A 187 -18.75 16.49 14.05
N VAL A 188 -18.55 16.06 15.29
CA VAL A 188 -17.93 16.88 16.35
C VAL A 188 -16.49 17.23 16.00
N ASN A 189 -15.69 16.26 15.52
CA ASN A 189 -14.32 16.50 15.10
C ASN A 189 -14.23 17.47 13.91
N ALA A 190 -15.27 17.52 13.07
CA ALA A 190 -15.38 18.46 11.97
C ALA A 190 -15.96 19.83 12.38
N ALA A 191 -16.21 20.05 13.68
CA ALA A 191 -16.86 21.25 14.22
C ALA A 191 -18.24 21.55 13.59
N GLN A 192 -18.96 20.50 13.18
CA GLN A 192 -20.32 20.60 12.64
C GLN A 192 -21.35 20.30 13.72
N ASP A 193 -22.60 20.69 13.48
CA ASP A 193 -23.72 20.30 14.36
C ASP A 193 -24.03 18.80 14.19
N SER A 194 -23.51 18.01 15.12
CA SER A 194 -23.71 16.56 15.15
C SER A 194 -25.18 16.17 15.33
N THR A 195 -25.97 16.98 16.03
CA THR A 195 -27.39 16.70 16.27
C THR A 195 -28.18 16.80 14.97
N ASP A 196 -27.96 17.88 14.22
CA ASP A 196 -28.61 18.10 12.92
C ASP A 196 -28.16 17.07 11.87
N LEU A 197 -26.84 16.83 11.75
CA LEU A 197 -26.31 15.91 10.76
C LEU A 197 -26.73 14.46 10.98
N VAL A 198 -26.68 13.97 12.24
CA VAL A 198 -27.10 12.60 12.55
C VAL A 198 -28.61 12.45 12.42
N ALA A 199 -29.40 13.46 12.77
CA ALA A 199 -30.85 13.45 12.54
C ALA A 199 -31.20 13.36 11.04
N LYS A 200 -30.56 14.17 10.19
CA LYS A 200 -30.73 14.12 8.73
C LYS A 200 -30.31 12.77 8.17
N LEU A 201 -29.16 12.25 8.59
CA LEU A 201 -28.65 10.95 8.17
C LEU A 201 -29.65 9.84 8.49
N ARG A 202 -30.17 9.79 9.73
CA ARG A 202 -31.21 8.83 10.14
C ARG A 202 -32.48 8.97 9.32
N ALA A 203 -32.93 10.19 9.03
CA ALA A 203 -34.14 10.41 8.22
C ALA A 203 -33.99 9.81 6.81
N PHE A 204 -32.85 10.02 6.14
CA PHE A 204 -32.58 9.43 4.82
C PHE A 204 -32.54 7.90 4.86
N HIS A 205 -31.88 7.32 5.86
CA HIS A 205 -31.81 5.86 5.99
C HIS A 205 -33.14 5.22 6.38
N ASN A 206 -33.99 5.93 7.12
CA ASN A 206 -35.36 5.49 7.40
C ASN A 206 -36.22 5.49 6.13
N GLU A 207 -36.17 6.57 5.34
CA GLU A 207 -36.85 6.59 4.03
C GLU A 207 -36.37 5.48 3.10
N ALA A 208 -35.07 5.18 3.10
CA ALA A 208 -34.49 4.13 2.26
C ALA A 208 -34.99 2.71 2.62
N GLN A 209 -35.39 2.49 3.88
CA GLN A 209 -35.92 1.20 4.34
C GLN A 209 -37.45 1.10 4.17
N VAL A 210 -38.18 2.21 4.39
CA VAL A 210 -39.64 2.24 4.30
C VAL A 210 -40.12 2.33 2.85
N ASN A 211 -39.49 3.18 2.02
CA ASN A 211 -39.93 3.48 0.66
C ASN A 211 -39.11 2.71 -0.39
N PRO A 212 -39.70 1.75 -1.13
CA PRO A 212 -38.99 0.96 -2.13
C PRO A 212 -38.43 1.78 -3.30
N GLU A 213 -39.07 2.91 -3.63
CA GLU A 213 -38.67 3.81 -4.72
C GLU A 213 -37.42 4.63 -4.40
N ARG A 214 -37.11 4.84 -3.10
CA ARG A 214 -36.00 5.68 -2.62
C ARG A 214 -34.85 4.87 -2.02
N LYS A 215 -34.65 3.63 -2.49
CA LYS A 215 -33.55 2.75 -2.03
C LYS A 215 -32.15 3.28 -2.32
N ASN A 216 -32.01 4.26 -3.21
CA ASN A 216 -30.75 4.94 -3.49
C ASN A 216 -30.24 5.78 -2.31
N LEU A 217 -31.13 6.24 -1.41
CA LEU A 217 -30.74 7.04 -0.25
C LEU A 217 -29.89 6.27 0.77
N LYS A 218 -29.84 4.93 0.70
CA LYS A 218 -29.02 4.09 1.59
C LYS A 218 -27.50 4.31 1.46
N TRP A 219 -27.07 5.00 0.41
CA TRP A 219 -25.65 5.32 0.18
C TRP A 219 -25.25 6.68 0.75
N ILE A 220 -26.19 7.40 1.38
CA ILE A 220 -25.92 8.70 1.97
C ILE A 220 -25.07 8.55 3.22
N GLY A 221 -23.93 9.22 3.23
CA GLY A 221 -23.05 9.41 4.39
C GLY A 221 -22.83 10.90 4.67
N LEU A 222 -21.96 11.18 5.64
CA LEU A 222 -21.61 12.54 6.02
C LEU A 222 -20.47 13.09 5.15
N ASP A 223 -20.70 14.23 4.49
CA ASP A 223 -19.64 15.10 3.99
C ASP A 223 -19.31 16.14 5.05
N LEU A 224 -18.18 15.92 5.72
CA LEU A 224 -17.72 16.74 6.83
C LEU A 224 -17.12 18.08 6.38
N VAL A 225 -16.69 18.18 5.11
CA VAL A 225 -16.09 19.41 4.57
C VAL A 225 -17.15 20.49 4.39
N HIS A 226 -18.29 20.11 3.82
CA HIS A 226 -19.41 21.03 3.56
C HIS A 226 -20.49 20.99 4.66
N GLY A 227 -20.37 20.08 5.63
CA GLY A 227 -21.37 19.89 6.69
C GLY A 227 -22.73 19.46 6.13
N LYS A 228 -22.75 18.55 5.15
CA LYS A 228 -23.99 18.08 4.51
C LYS A 228 -23.99 16.56 4.29
N PRO A 229 -25.14 15.89 4.35
CA PRO A 229 -25.24 14.52 3.88
C PRO A 229 -25.05 14.45 2.35
N ARG A 230 -24.26 13.49 1.87
CA ARG A 230 -23.94 13.28 0.45
C ARG A 230 -24.00 11.80 0.09
N ASP A 231 -24.34 11.48 -1.16
CA ASP A 231 -24.21 10.12 -1.70
C ASP A 231 -22.71 9.74 -1.86
N ASN A 232 -22.24 8.85 -0.98
CA ASN A 232 -20.84 8.42 -0.94
C ASN A 232 -20.50 7.33 -1.97
N LYS A 233 -21.48 6.85 -2.75
CA LYS A 233 -21.21 5.92 -3.85
C LYS A 233 -20.75 6.66 -5.11
N GLN A 234 -21.19 7.90 -5.30
CA GLN A 234 -20.85 8.73 -6.45
C GLN A 234 -19.69 9.70 -6.18
N ALA A 235 -19.20 9.72 -4.93
CA ALA A 235 -18.11 10.56 -4.47
C ALA A 235 -16.75 9.90 -4.72
#